data_AF-A0A7C8QNB6-F1
#
_entry.id   AF-A0A7C8QNB6-F1
#
_cell.length_a   1.000
_cell.length_b   1.000
_cell.length_c   1.000
_cell.angle_alpha   90.00
_cell.angle_beta   90.00
_cell.angle_gamma   90.00
#
_symmetry.space_group_name_H-M   'P 1'
#
loop_
_entity.id
_entity.type
_entity.pdbx_description
1 polymer ?
#
loop_
_entity_poly.entity_id
_entity_poly.type
_entity_poly.pdbx_seq_one_letter_code
_entity_poly.pdbx_strand_id
1 'polypeptide(L)'
;MPDIEGETLITGHFWYDLFNGGELHPRTGKLFDWKHFNASRTGGLLLWTLIDLSFAALQYYRHGVVTNSMVLAVAFRMIITVEYFYTENWFFETLDGAHERFSFYSIYGFAAIMPQIWTLQTQYLTIYPINLAPSRVIAISLAFAMGWALNHLANNQKSISRKTHVTG
;
A
#
# COMPACT_ATOMS: atom_id res chain seq x y z
N MET A 1 16.09 17.44 -15.35
CA MET A 1 17.41 16.78 -15.39
C MET A 1 17.40 15.78 -14.26
N PRO A 2 17.87 14.54 -14.47
CA PRO A 2 18.00 13.60 -13.36
C PRO A 2 18.86 14.24 -12.28
N ASP A 3 18.45 14.10 -11.01
CA ASP A 3 19.10 14.80 -9.90
C ASP A 3 20.56 14.31 -9.71
N ILE A 4 20.87 13.06 -10.09
CA ILE A 4 22.21 12.44 -9.99
C ILE A 4 22.42 11.46 -11.16
N GLU A 5 23.55 11.57 -11.90
CA GLU A 5 23.87 10.66 -13.02
C GLU A 5 23.95 9.19 -12.59
N GLY A 6 24.37 8.91 -11.36
CA GLY A 6 24.46 7.55 -10.80
C GLY A 6 23.12 6.84 -10.56
N GLU A 7 22.01 7.59 -10.57
CA GLU A 7 20.66 7.04 -10.36
C GLU A 7 19.93 6.72 -11.68
N THR A 8 20.57 6.99 -12.82
CA THR A 8 20.01 6.74 -14.15
C THR A 8 20.77 5.60 -14.84
N LEU A 9 20.03 4.61 -15.37
CA LEU A 9 20.58 3.50 -16.15
C LEU A 9 19.68 3.27 -17.34
N ILE A 10 20.22 3.53 -18.52
CA ILE A 10 19.55 3.28 -19.78
C ILE A 10 20.45 2.33 -20.55
N THR A 11 19.96 1.13 -20.83
CA THR A 11 20.73 0.07 -21.51
C THR A 11 20.67 0.19 -23.03
N GLY A 12 19.73 0.97 -23.57
CA GLY A 12 19.50 1.12 -25.01
C GLY A 12 18.57 0.03 -25.58
N HIS A 13 18.14 -0.92 -24.75
CA HIS A 13 17.16 -1.94 -25.11
C HIS A 13 15.76 -1.52 -24.67
N PHE A 14 14.92 -1.12 -25.64
CA PHE A 14 13.59 -0.58 -25.39
C PHE A 14 12.76 -1.37 -24.35
N TRP A 15 12.62 -2.68 -24.53
CA TRP A 15 11.81 -3.50 -23.62
C TRP A 15 12.40 -3.59 -22.22
N TYR A 16 13.72 -3.66 -22.11
CA TYR A 16 14.38 -3.72 -20.82
C TYR A 16 14.24 -2.39 -20.07
N ASP A 17 14.50 -1.29 -20.76
CA ASP A 17 14.43 0.07 -20.18
C ASP A 17 12.97 0.46 -19.84
N LEU A 18 11.98 -0.03 -20.59
CA LEU A 18 10.57 0.16 -20.27
C LEU A 18 10.17 -0.58 -18.98
N PHE A 19 10.55 -1.86 -18.87
CA PHE A 19 10.16 -2.70 -17.73
C PHE A 19 10.94 -2.40 -16.45
N ASN A 20 12.23 -2.11 -16.56
CA ASN A 20 13.10 -1.84 -15.41
C ASN A 20 13.25 -0.35 -15.11
N GLY A 21 12.86 0.55 -16.03
CA GLY A 21 12.92 1.98 -15.81
C GLY A 21 14.33 2.54 -15.96
N GLY A 22 14.40 3.85 -16.23
CA GLY A 22 15.66 4.57 -16.38
C GLY A 22 16.14 5.20 -15.08
N GLU A 23 15.31 6.08 -14.52
CA GLU A 23 15.62 6.92 -13.36
C GLU A 23 15.05 6.33 -12.06
N LEU A 24 15.80 6.45 -10.96
CA LEU A 24 15.36 5.98 -9.65
C LEU A 24 14.14 6.77 -9.13
N HIS A 25 14.21 8.10 -9.20
CA HIS A 25 13.19 9.04 -8.74
C HIS A 25 12.91 10.13 -9.78
N PRO A 26 12.10 9.83 -10.82
CA PRO A 26 11.73 10.85 -11.78
C PRO A 26 10.91 11.94 -11.09
N ARG A 27 11.36 13.18 -11.24
CA ARG A 27 10.79 14.34 -10.54
C ARG A 27 10.31 15.43 -11.48
N THR A 28 9.22 16.08 -11.09
CA THR A 28 8.76 17.32 -11.71
C THR A 28 8.97 18.46 -10.73
N GLY A 29 10.05 19.22 -10.94
CA GLY A 29 10.51 20.22 -9.99
C GLY A 29 11.08 19.59 -8.72
N LYS A 30 11.23 20.39 -7.65
CA LYS A 30 11.86 19.94 -6.39
C LYS A 30 10.92 19.21 -5.43
N LEU A 31 9.60 19.31 -5.65
CA LEU A 31 8.58 18.89 -4.68
C LEU A 31 7.81 17.64 -5.11
N PHE A 32 7.88 17.24 -6.38
CA PHE A 32 7.04 16.18 -6.90
C PHE A 32 7.86 15.00 -7.41
N ASP A 33 7.72 13.87 -6.72
CA ASP A 33 8.35 12.59 -7.04
C ASP A 33 7.28 11.64 -7.59
N TRP A 34 7.42 11.25 -8.86
CA TRP A 34 6.43 10.42 -9.55
C TRP A 34 6.30 9.03 -8.94
N LYS A 35 7.40 8.48 -8.44
CA LYS A 35 7.43 7.15 -7.85
C LYS A 35 6.69 7.14 -6.53
N HIS A 36 6.99 8.11 -5.66
CA HIS A 36 6.28 8.28 -4.40
C HIS A 36 4.79 8.55 -4.61
N PHE A 37 4.46 9.44 -5.56
CA PHE A 37 3.08 9.77 -5.87
C PHE A 37 2.30 8.57 -6.40
N ASN A 38 2.87 7.80 -7.32
CA ASN A 38 2.22 6.61 -7.86
C ASN A 38 1.99 5.54 -6.79
N ALA A 39 3.00 5.26 -5.96
CA ALA A 39 2.95 4.22 -4.93
C ALA A 39 1.98 4.52 -3.78
N SER A 40 1.78 5.80 -3.45
CA SER A 40 0.95 6.21 -2.30
C SER A 40 -0.43 6.72 -2.69
N ARG A 41 -0.53 7.48 -3.79
CA ARG A 41 -1.74 8.20 -4.21
C ARG A 41 -2.45 7.47 -5.36
N THR A 42 -2.04 7.73 -6.61
CA THR A 42 -2.84 7.39 -7.81
C THR A 42 -2.95 5.90 -8.07
N GLY A 43 -1.89 5.12 -7.84
CA GLY A 43 -1.96 3.66 -7.88
C GLY A 43 -2.03 3.03 -6.49
N GLY A 44 -1.68 3.79 -5.47
CA GLY A 44 -1.38 3.30 -4.14
C GLY A 44 -2.55 3.03 -3.20
N LEU A 45 -2.29 3.38 -1.95
CA LEU A 45 -3.19 3.13 -0.83
C LEU A 45 -4.48 3.95 -0.86
N LEU A 46 -4.48 5.13 -1.49
CA LEU A 46 -5.73 5.89 -1.65
C LEU A 46 -6.70 5.19 -2.59
N LEU A 47 -6.20 4.66 -3.71
CA LEU A 47 -7.05 4.04 -4.72
C LEU A 47 -7.71 2.77 -4.18
N TRP A 48 -6.98 1.89 -3.49
CA TRP A 48 -7.59 0.68 -2.91
C TRP A 48 -8.68 1.02 -1.88
N THR A 49 -8.53 2.16 -1.19
CA THR A 49 -9.43 2.57 -0.11
C THR A 49 -10.73 3.07 -0.70
N LEU A 50 -10.63 3.87 -1.77
CA LEU A 50 -11.78 4.33 -2.51
C LEU A 50 -12.55 3.17 -3.16
N ILE A 51 -11.83 2.17 -3.66
CA ILE A 51 -12.43 0.95 -4.23
C ILE A 51 -13.17 0.17 -3.15
N ASP A 52 -12.57 -0.06 -1.98
CA ASP A 52 -13.21 -0.74 -0.85
C ASP A 52 -14.51 -0.03 -0.41
N LEU A 53 -14.48 1.31 -0.29
CA LEU A 53 -15.67 2.11 0.02
C LEU A 53 -16.74 2.01 -1.07
N SER A 54 -16.33 1.98 -2.34
CA SER A 54 -17.24 1.80 -3.47
C SER A 54 -17.93 0.43 -3.44
N PHE A 55 -17.22 -0.63 -3.07
CA PHE A 55 -17.80 -1.97 -2.93
C PHE A 55 -18.71 -2.09 -1.70
N ALA A 56 -18.40 -1.40 -0.61
CA ALA A 56 -19.30 -1.30 0.54
C ALA A 56 -20.60 -0.56 0.17
N ALA A 57 -20.51 0.57 -0.54
CA ALA A 57 -21.66 1.29 -1.06
C ALA A 57 -22.47 0.43 -2.05
N LEU A 58 -21.80 -0.33 -2.91
CA LEU A 58 -22.46 -1.25 -3.83
C LEU A 58 -23.18 -2.39 -3.10
N GLN A 59 -22.61 -2.90 -1.99
CA GLN A 59 -23.27 -3.91 -1.16
C GLN A 59 -24.57 -3.34 -0.56
N TYR A 60 -24.53 -2.11 -0.04
CA TYR A 60 -25.71 -1.42 0.46
C TYR A 60 -26.77 -1.23 -0.63
N TYR A 61 -26.37 -0.77 -1.82
CA TYR A 61 -27.28 -0.58 -2.95
C TYR A 61 -27.96 -1.88 -3.38
N ARG A 62 -27.24 -3.02 -3.36
CA ARG A 62 -27.77 -4.32 -3.80
C ARG A 62 -28.61 -5.04 -2.76
N HIS A 63 -28.21 -4.98 -1.49
CA HIS A 63 -28.78 -5.82 -0.42
C HIS A 63 -29.52 -5.02 0.65
N GLY A 64 -29.50 -3.69 0.57
CA GLY A 64 -30.10 -2.78 1.56
C GLY A 64 -29.34 -2.71 2.90
N VAL A 65 -28.25 -3.47 3.05
CA VAL A 65 -27.46 -3.55 4.28
C VAL A 65 -25.97 -3.65 3.95
N VAL A 66 -25.13 -3.13 4.84
CA VAL A 66 -23.68 -3.41 4.83
C VAL A 66 -23.41 -4.44 5.92
N THR A 67 -22.81 -5.58 5.54
CA THR A 67 -22.56 -6.67 6.50
C THR A 67 -21.44 -6.31 7.47
N ASN A 68 -21.47 -6.89 8.67
CA ASN A 68 -20.40 -6.66 9.65
C ASN A 68 -19.01 -7.09 9.13
N SER A 69 -18.94 -8.13 8.29
CA SER A 69 -17.72 -8.56 7.59
C SER A 69 -17.17 -7.49 6.64
N MET A 70 -18.05 -6.79 5.91
CA MET A 70 -17.66 -5.71 5.01
C MET A 70 -17.12 -4.53 5.82
N VAL A 71 -17.79 -4.17 6.91
CA VAL A 71 -17.34 -3.11 7.81
C VAL A 71 -15.95 -3.44 8.37
N LEU A 72 -15.71 -4.66 8.83
CA LEU A 72 -14.38 -5.08 9.32
C LEU A 72 -13.31 -5.00 8.23
N ALA A 73 -13.59 -5.50 7.02
CA ALA A 73 -12.64 -5.48 5.91
C ALA A 73 -12.21 -4.05 5.55
N VAL A 74 -13.20 -3.14 5.42
CA VAL A 74 -12.94 -1.73 5.13
C VAL A 74 -12.22 -1.05 6.29
N ALA A 75 -12.64 -1.29 7.54
CA ALA A 75 -12.04 -0.66 8.72
C ALA A 75 -10.57 -1.06 8.91
N PHE A 76 -10.24 -2.34 8.75
CA PHE A 76 -8.85 -2.79 8.84
C PHE A 76 -7.99 -2.23 7.72
N ARG A 77 -8.51 -2.15 6.48
CA ARG A 77 -7.80 -1.49 5.37
C ARG A 77 -7.53 -0.02 5.68
N MET A 78 -8.52 0.68 6.23
CA MET A 78 -8.42 2.09 6.59
C MET A 78 -7.36 2.33 7.65
N ILE A 79 -7.28 1.48 8.69
CA ILE A 79 -6.25 1.59 9.74
C ILE A 79 -4.85 1.52 9.12
N ILE A 80 -4.59 0.52 8.28
CA ILE A 80 -3.29 0.37 7.62
C ILE A 80 -2.99 1.54 6.67
N THR A 81 -4.01 2.05 5.97
CA THR A 81 -3.85 3.20 5.08
C THR A 81 -3.50 4.47 5.83
N VAL A 82 -4.17 4.73 6.97
CA VAL A 82 -3.89 5.90 7.82
C VAL A 82 -2.50 5.78 8.44
N GLU A 83 -2.12 4.60 8.92
CA GLU A 83 -0.80 4.35 9.47
C GLU A 83 0.30 4.63 8.45
N TYR A 84 0.14 4.15 7.21
CA TYR A 84 1.08 4.44 6.14
C TYR A 84 1.28 5.95 5.94
N PHE A 85 0.21 6.75 5.92
CA PHE A 85 0.33 8.20 5.79
C PHE A 85 0.95 8.87 7.01
N TYR A 86 0.76 8.32 8.21
CA TYR A 86 1.44 8.79 9.41
C TYR A 86 2.95 8.53 9.33
N THR A 87 3.36 7.41 8.74
CA THR A 87 4.77 7.00 8.57
C THR A 87 5.26 7.14 7.13
N GLU A 88 4.74 8.10 6.37
CA GLU A 88 4.96 8.18 4.91
C GLU A 88 6.45 8.27 4.53
N ASN A 89 7.27 8.91 5.37
CA ASN A 89 8.72 9.05 5.16
C ASN A 89 9.46 7.70 5.07
N TRP A 90 8.94 6.66 5.70
CA TRP A 90 9.56 5.33 5.69
C TRP A 90 9.50 4.65 4.30
N PHE A 91 8.66 5.16 3.40
CA PHE A 91 8.60 4.67 2.03
C PHE A 91 9.98 4.73 1.35
N PHE A 92 10.76 5.78 1.59
CA PHE A 92 12.10 5.90 0.99
C PHE A 92 13.13 4.93 1.55
N GLU A 93 12.84 4.26 2.66
CA GLU A 93 13.70 3.20 3.22
C GLU A 93 13.31 1.80 2.75
N THR A 94 12.21 1.65 2.02
CA THR A 94 11.79 0.34 1.49
C THR A 94 12.65 -0.07 0.29
N LEU A 95 12.56 -1.35 -0.09
CA LEU A 95 13.21 -1.85 -1.31
C LEU A 95 12.77 -1.02 -2.52
N ASP A 96 11.46 -0.88 -2.68
CA ASP A 96 10.82 -0.13 -3.74
C ASP A 96 11.36 1.30 -3.75
N GLY A 97 11.34 1.99 -2.60
CA GLY A 97 11.80 3.37 -2.46
C GLY A 97 13.28 3.56 -2.75
N ALA A 98 14.16 2.79 -2.12
CA ALA A 98 15.60 3.02 -2.15
C ALA A 98 16.34 2.42 -3.35
N HIS A 99 15.84 1.32 -3.93
CA HIS A 99 16.61 0.51 -4.88
C HIS A 99 15.92 0.29 -6.22
N GLU A 100 14.59 0.24 -6.26
CA GLU A 100 13.88 -0.04 -7.50
C GLU A 100 13.66 1.23 -8.33
N ARG A 101 13.95 1.16 -9.62
CA ARG A 101 13.75 2.29 -10.54
C ARG A 101 12.28 2.45 -10.88
N PHE A 102 11.87 3.68 -11.17
CA PHE A 102 10.51 3.93 -11.61
C PHE A 102 10.32 3.45 -13.04
N SER A 103 9.38 2.52 -13.23
CA SER A 103 9.24 1.77 -14.47
C SER A 103 7.80 1.36 -14.75
N PHE A 104 7.55 0.81 -15.94
CA PHE A 104 6.26 0.21 -16.26
C PHE A 104 5.86 -0.89 -15.26
N TYR A 105 6.82 -1.71 -14.82
CA TYR A 105 6.58 -2.75 -13.81
C TYR A 105 6.04 -2.16 -12.50
N SER A 106 6.71 -1.13 -11.98
CA SER A 106 6.28 -0.44 -10.75
C SER A 106 4.92 0.23 -10.93
N ILE A 107 4.71 0.95 -12.04
CA ILE A 107 3.44 1.63 -12.34
C ILE A 107 2.30 0.63 -12.40
N TYR A 108 2.46 -0.45 -13.17
CA TYR A 108 1.44 -1.47 -13.34
C TYR A 108 1.17 -2.25 -12.04
N GLY A 109 2.22 -2.57 -11.29
CA GLY A 109 2.14 -3.23 -9.99
C GLY A 109 1.28 -2.44 -9.02
N PHE A 110 1.62 -1.17 -8.80
CA PHE A 110 0.85 -0.31 -7.90
C PHE A 110 -0.53 0.01 -8.46
N ALA A 111 -0.66 0.48 -9.71
CA ALA A 111 -1.92 1.05 -10.18
C ALA A 111 -2.96 0.04 -10.66
N ALA A 112 -2.54 -1.11 -11.19
CA ALA A 112 -3.47 -2.10 -11.75
C ALA A 112 -3.63 -3.30 -10.81
N ILE A 113 -2.52 -3.95 -10.48
CA ILE A 113 -2.55 -5.22 -9.75
C ILE A 113 -2.92 -5.02 -8.28
N MET A 114 -2.30 -4.04 -7.62
CA MET A 114 -2.48 -3.83 -6.19
C MET A 114 -3.95 -3.56 -5.81
N PRO A 115 -4.68 -2.65 -6.47
CA PRO A 115 -6.03 -2.32 -6.06
C PRO A 115 -6.99 -3.45 -6.41
N GLN A 116 -6.70 -4.26 -7.45
CA GLN A 116 -7.54 -5.41 -7.81
C GLN A 116 -7.39 -6.57 -6.83
N ILE A 117 -6.16 -6.96 -6.49
CA ILE A 117 -5.91 -8.11 -5.61
C ILE A 117 -6.20 -7.75 -4.16
N TRP A 118 -5.75 -6.60 -3.68
CA TRP A 118 -5.91 -6.26 -2.27
C TRP A 118 -7.38 -6.03 -1.93
N THR A 119 -8.23 -5.58 -2.86
CA THR A 119 -9.68 -5.35 -2.61
C THR A 119 -10.55 -6.58 -2.86
N LEU A 120 -9.98 -7.77 -3.09
CA LEU A 120 -10.75 -8.99 -3.35
C LEU A 120 -11.76 -9.33 -2.25
N GLN A 121 -11.47 -9.01 -0.98
CA GLN A 121 -12.37 -9.30 0.13
C GLN A 121 -13.65 -8.48 0.03
N THR A 122 -13.56 -7.17 -0.27
CA THR A 122 -14.74 -6.32 -0.43
C THR A 122 -15.49 -6.67 -1.70
N GLN A 123 -14.79 -6.93 -2.81
CA GLN A 123 -15.39 -7.45 -4.05
C GLN A 123 -16.20 -8.74 -3.81
N TYR A 124 -15.61 -9.70 -3.09
CA TYR A 124 -16.27 -10.96 -2.76
C TYR A 124 -17.50 -10.75 -1.88
N LEU A 125 -17.38 -9.95 -0.82
CA LEU A 125 -18.47 -9.70 0.14
C LEU A 125 -19.63 -8.91 -0.49
N THR A 126 -19.38 -8.10 -1.52
CA THR A 126 -20.47 -7.44 -2.28
C THR A 126 -21.34 -8.46 -3.02
N ILE A 127 -20.76 -9.56 -3.52
CA ILE A 127 -21.49 -10.63 -4.22
C ILE A 127 -22.11 -11.59 -3.19
N TYR A 128 -21.35 -11.95 -2.15
CA TYR A 128 -21.72 -12.90 -1.12
C TYR A 128 -21.74 -12.21 0.26
N PRO A 129 -22.85 -11.53 0.63
CA PRO A 129 -22.96 -10.85 1.91
C PRO A 129 -22.98 -11.86 3.07
N ILE A 130 -21.99 -11.80 3.94
CA ILE A 130 -21.86 -12.70 5.10
C ILE A 130 -21.95 -11.91 6.39
N ASN A 131 -22.93 -12.21 7.24
CA ASN A 131 -22.94 -11.72 8.62
C ASN A 131 -22.25 -12.71 9.55
N LEU A 132 -21.19 -12.26 10.20
CA LEU A 132 -20.41 -13.03 11.15
C LEU A 132 -21.09 -13.06 12.52
N ALA A 133 -21.02 -14.21 13.19
CA ALA A 133 -21.38 -14.29 14.60
C ALA A 133 -20.47 -13.38 15.44
N PRO A 134 -20.96 -12.79 16.55
CA PRO A 134 -20.17 -11.88 17.40
C PRO A 134 -18.82 -12.48 17.85
N SER A 135 -18.78 -13.78 18.14
CA SER A 135 -17.54 -14.48 18.51
C SER A 135 -16.48 -14.43 17.42
N ARG A 136 -16.88 -14.56 16.15
CA ARG A 136 -15.96 -14.48 14.99
C ARG A 136 -15.48 -13.05 14.76
N VAL A 137 -16.35 -12.07 14.92
CA VAL A 137 -15.98 -10.64 14.86
C VAL A 137 -14.89 -10.32 15.89
N ILE A 138 -15.09 -10.75 17.13
CA ILE A 138 -14.12 -10.55 18.21
C ILE A 138 -12.80 -11.27 17.89
N ALA A 139 -12.86 -12.54 17.49
CA ALA A 139 -11.66 -13.31 17.17
C ALA A 139 -10.82 -12.69 16.04
N ILE A 140 -11.46 -12.27 14.95
CA ILE A 140 -10.78 -11.62 13.82
C ILE A 140 -10.18 -10.27 14.24
N SER A 141 -10.93 -9.48 15.02
CA SER A 141 -10.45 -8.18 15.49
C SER A 141 -9.24 -8.31 16.43
N LEU A 142 -9.25 -9.31 17.31
CA LEU A 142 -8.11 -9.62 18.17
C LEU A 142 -6.91 -10.10 17.34
N ALA A 143 -7.13 -10.96 16.35
CA ALA A 143 -6.06 -11.42 15.47
C ALA A 143 -5.42 -10.24 14.70
N PHE A 144 -6.24 -9.32 14.18
CA PHE A 144 -5.75 -8.10 13.55
C PHE A 144 -4.95 -7.24 14.54
N ALA A 145 -5.50 -6.95 15.72
CA ALA A 145 -4.83 -6.14 16.73
C ALA A 145 -3.51 -6.74 17.21
N MET A 146 -3.44 -8.07 17.38
CA MET A 146 -2.21 -8.78 17.72
C MET A 146 -1.17 -8.68 16.60
N GLY A 147 -1.55 -8.94 15.36
CA GLY A 147 -0.64 -8.83 14.22
C GLY A 147 -0.11 -7.40 14.05
N TRP A 148 -0.99 -6.42 14.19
CA TRP A 148 -0.67 -5.00 14.15
C TRP A 148 0.32 -4.61 15.28
N ALA A 149 0.05 -5.02 16.52
CA ALA A 149 0.92 -4.76 17.66
C ALA A 149 2.29 -5.42 17.52
N LEU A 150 2.34 -6.68 17.07
CA LEU A 150 3.60 -7.39 16.83
C LEU A 150 4.46 -6.69 15.76
N ASN A 151 3.83 -6.20 14.69
CA ASN A 151 4.52 -5.44 13.66
C ASN A 151 5.16 -4.16 14.22
N HIS A 152 4.41 -3.40 15.03
CA HIS A 152 4.90 -2.19 15.69
C HIS A 152 6.04 -2.46 16.64
N LEU A 153 5.93 -3.51 17.46
CA LEU A 153 6.97 -3.90 18.41
C LEU A 153 8.26 -4.30 17.69
N ALA A 154 8.16 -5.10 16.63
CA ALA A 154 9.30 -5.50 15.83
C ALA A 154 9.97 -4.29 15.13
N ASN A 155 9.18 -3.38 14.56
CA ASN A 155 9.69 -2.16 13.93
C ASN A 155 10.36 -1.23 14.94
N ASN A 156 9.78 -1.08 16.13
CA ASN A 156 10.37 -0.28 17.19
C ASN A 156 11.70 -0.89 17.67
N GLN A 157 11.76 -2.21 17.86
CA GLN A 157 12.98 -2.91 18.23
C GLN A 157 14.08 -2.75 17.17
N LYS A 158 13.72 -2.88 15.89
CA LYS A 158 14.63 -2.64 14.76
C LYS A 158 15.16 -1.20 14.76
N SER A 159 14.29 -0.21 15.01
CA SER A 159 14.68 1.20 15.08
C SER A 159 15.66 1.47 16.23
N ILE A 160 15.38 0.93 17.43
CA ILE A 160 16.26 1.07 18.60
C ILE A 160 17.63 0.45 18.33
N SER A 161 17.68 -0.78 17.79
CA SER A 161 18.94 -1.47 17.47
C SER A 161 19.80 -0.70 16.48
N ARG A 162 19.21 -0.08 15.45
CA ARG A 162 19.95 0.76 14.50
C ARG A 162 20.57 2.00 15.15
N LYS A 163 19.91 2.59 16.15
CA LYS A 163 20.41 3.77 16.87
C LYS A 163 21.57 3.45 17.81
N THR A 164 21.54 2.32 18.50
CA THR A 164 22.62 1.90 19.41
C THR A 164 23.90 1.47 18.70
N HIS A 165 23.83 0.92 17.49
CA HIS A 165 25.03 0.55 16.71
C HIS A 165 25.83 1.74 16.15
N VAL A 166 25.25 2.94 16.08
CA VAL A 166 25.93 4.15 15.57
C VAL A 166 26.71 4.90 16.66
N THR A 167 26.55 4.52 17.94
CA THR A 167 27.14 5.20 19.10
C THR A 167 28.22 4.40 19.81
N GLY A 168 28.68 3.28 19.22
CA GLY A 168 29.76 2.43 19.74
C GLY A 168 31.01 2.47 18.89
#